data_AF-A0A8T5E776-F1
#
_entry.id   AF-A0A8T5E776-F1
#
_cell.length_a   1.000
_cell.length_b   1.000
_cell.length_c   1.000
_cell.angle_alpha   90.00
_cell.angle_beta   90.00
_cell.angle_gamma   90.00
#
_symmetry.space_group_name_H-M   'P 1'
#
loop_
_entity.id
_entity.type
_entity.pdbx_description
1 polymer ?
#
loop_
_entity_poly.entity_id
_entity_poly.type
_entity_poly.pdbx_seq_one_letter_code
_entity_poly.pdbx_strand_id
1 'polypeptide(L)'
;DLFKAILISEILAKFSMVLLSSLGNSASLGSNSPFMKIMKDKKKLIIALIIMIIPIALLGETTGIVMLGGTVIVTLIILIISNRSFGGITGDVLGSTNELTRLASLMVFVSL
;
A
#
# COMPACT_ATOMS: atom_id res chain seq x y z
N ASP A 1 3.38 4.29 -22.16
CA ASP A 1 2.55 3.57 -21.18
C ASP A 1 3.33 2.94 -20.03
N LEU A 2 4.42 2.21 -20.29
CA LEU A 2 5.23 1.59 -19.24
C LEU A 2 5.69 2.57 -18.13
N PHE A 3 6.15 3.78 -18.49
CA PHE A 3 6.55 4.79 -17.51
C PHE A 3 5.39 5.21 -16.58
N LYS A 4 4.18 5.38 -17.14
CA LYS A 4 2.98 5.71 -16.36
C LYS A 4 2.64 4.56 -15.39
N ALA A 5 2.72 3.32 -15.86
CA ALA A 5 2.47 2.14 -15.04
C ALA A 5 3.46 2.00 -13.88
N ILE A 6 4.76 2.22 -14.13
CA ILE A 6 5.79 2.23 -13.09
C ILE A 6 5.51 3.32 -12.06
N LEU A 7 5.16 4.53 -12.52
CA LEU A 7 4.86 5.64 -11.63
C LEU A 7 3.61 5.36 -10.76
N ILE A 8 2.54 4.85 -11.36
CA ILE A 8 1.31 4.45 -10.64
C ILE A 8 1.62 3.31 -9.66
N SER A 9 2.42 2.32 -10.05
CA SER A 9 2.79 1.20 -9.18
C SER A 9 3.54 1.66 -7.93
N GLU A 10 4.43 2.65 -8.04
CA GLU A 10 5.16 3.21 -6.91
C GLU A 10 4.21 4.00 -5.98
N ILE A 11 3.27 4.77 -6.54
CA ILE A 11 2.26 5.49 -5.75
C ILE A 11 1.35 4.52 -5.00
N LEU A 12 0.89 3.47 -5.67
CA LEU A 12 0.10 2.41 -5.08
C LEU A 12 0.86 1.69 -3.95
N ALA A 13 2.17 1.48 -4.13
CA ALA A 13 3.02 0.91 -3.09
C ALA A 13 3.12 1.81 -1.85
N LYS A 14 3.32 3.13 -2.02
CA LYS A 14 3.31 4.08 -0.88
C LYS A 14 1.97 4.13 -0.18
N PHE A 15 0.87 4.14 -0.94
CA PHE A 15 -0.46 4.07 -0.36
C PHE A 15 -0.67 2.78 0.44
N SER A 16 -0.18 1.65 -0.04
CA SER A 16 -0.27 0.35 0.64
C SER A 16 0.42 0.35 2.01
N MET A 17 1.58 0.99 2.12
CA MET A 17 2.26 1.14 3.42
C MET A 17 1.41 1.95 4.41
N VAL A 18 0.72 3.01 3.95
CA VAL A 18 -0.18 3.82 4.78
C VAL A 18 -1.43 3.03 5.17
N LEU A 19 -2.06 2.34 4.22
CA LEU A 19 -3.23 1.51 4.46
C LEU A 19 -2.91 0.40 5.48
N LEU A 20 -1.78 -0.30 5.28
CA LEU A 20 -1.31 -1.34 6.18
C LEU A 20 -1.07 -0.78 7.59
N SER A 21 -0.40 0.37 7.69
CA SER A 21 -0.12 1.04 8.96
C SER A 21 -1.37 1.54 9.69
N SER A 22 -2.40 1.94 8.93
CA SER A 22 -3.68 2.39 9.47
C SER A 22 -4.49 1.21 10.01
N LEU A 23 -4.49 0.08 9.30
CA LEU A 23 -5.31 -1.09 9.67
C LEU A 23 -4.64 -1.97 10.74
N GLY A 24 -3.35 -2.29 10.64
CA GLY A 24 -2.68 -3.19 11.57
C GLY A 24 -2.06 -2.49 12.79
N ASN A 25 -1.51 -3.26 13.72
CA ASN A 25 -0.84 -2.76 14.92
C ASN A 25 0.66 -3.08 14.87
N SER A 26 1.50 -2.31 15.55
CA SER A 26 2.95 -2.55 15.59
C SER A 26 3.23 -3.86 16.34
N ALA A 27 4.00 -4.77 15.75
CA ALA A 27 4.32 -6.07 16.36
C ALA A 27 5.22 -5.92 17.62
N SER A 28 6.12 -4.94 17.59
CA SER A 28 7.01 -4.62 18.71
C SER A 28 7.24 -3.11 18.78
N LEU A 29 7.78 -2.63 19.91
CA LEU A 29 8.27 -1.27 20.05
C LEU A 29 9.55 -1.13 19.21
N GLY A 30 9.48 -0.35 18.13
CA GLY A 30 10.59 -0.12 17.21
C GLY A 30 10.41 1.19 16.45
N SER A 31 11.31 1.47 15.49
CA SER A 31 11.28 2.68 14.66
C SER A 31 9.98 2.87 13.87
N ASN A 32 9.27 1.77 13.58
CA ASN A 32 7.96 1.77 12.94
C ASN A 32 6.82 2.26 13.86
N SER A 33 6.94 2.05 15.17
CA SER A 33 5.81 2.24 16.10
C SER A 33 5.28 3.68 16.15
N PRO A 34 6.12 4.74 16.14
CA PRO A 34 5.63 6.12 16.04
C PRO A 34 4.86 6.37 14.74
N PHE A 35 5.35 5.87 13.61
CA PHE A 35 4.70 6.02 12.31
C PHE A 35 3.32 5.34 12.30
N MET A 36 3.24 4.09 12.74
CA MET A 36 1.96 3.37 12.83
C MET A 36 0.98 4.03 13.78
N LYS A 37 1.44 4.47 14.96
CA LYS A 37 0.57 5.16 15.93
C LYS A 37 -0.02 6.44 15.35
N ILE A 38 0.77 7.17 14.56
CA ILE A 38 0.31 8.36 13.87
C ILE A 38 -0.69 8.03 12.75
N MET A 39 -0.46 6.94 11.99
CA MET A 39 -1.30 6.55 10.86
C MET A 39 -2.64 5.90 11.25
N LYS A 40 -2.88 5.66 12.55
CA LYS A 40 -4.20 5.27 13.08
C LYS A 40 -5.25 6.37 12.96
N ASP A 41 -4.85 7.62 12.75
CA ASP A 41 -5.78 8.71 12.50
C ASP A 41 -6.45 8.55 11.12
N LYS A 42 -7.78 8.34 11.13
CA LYS A 42 -8.61 8.19 9.93
C LYS A 42 -8.47 9.39 8.98
N LYS A 43 -8.21 10.60 9.50
CA LYS A 43 -7.99 11.78 8.67
C LYS A 43 -6.75 11.62 7.79
N LYS A 44 -5.69 11.01 8.31
CA LYS A 44 -4.45 10.77 7.56
C LYS A 44 -4.63 9.73 6.46
N LEU A 45 -5.44 8.70 6.73
CA LEU A 45 -5.82 7.73 5.69
C LEU A 45 -6.61 8.41 4.57
N ILE A 46 -7.57 9.29 4.91
CA ILE A 46 -8.33 10.06 3.91
C ILE A 46 -7.41 10.97 3.09
N ILE A 47 -6.49 11.68 3.74
CA ILE A 47 -5.51 12.54 3.05
C ILE A 47 -4.63 11.71 2.11
N ALA A 48 -4.14 10.55 2.54
CA ALA A 48 -3.35 9.65 1.69
C ALA A 48 -4.16 9.13 0.49
N LEU A 49 -5.45 8.82 0.68
CA LEU A 49 -6.38 8.46 -0.38
C LEU A 49 -6.52 9.59 -1.42
N ILE A 50 -6.71 10.83 -0.97
CA ILE A 50 -6.82 12.01 -1.85
C ILE A 50 -5.52 12.20 -2.65
N ILE A 51 -4.37 12.15 -1.98
CA ILE A 51 -3.05 12.29 -2.62
C ILE A 51 -2.82 11.19 -3.66
N MET A 52 -3.28 9.96 -3.40
CA MET A 52 -3.16 8.83 -4.33
C MET A 52 -4.13 8.93 -5.51
N ILE A 53 -5.37 9.41 -5.30
CA ILE A 53 -6.38 9.50 -6.35
C ILE A 53 -5.99 10.49 -7.45
N ILE A 54 -5.38 11.64 -7.11
CA ILE A 54 -4.99 12.68 -8.08
C ILE A 54 -4.14 12.11 -9.23
N PRO A 55 -2.98 11.46 -8.98
CA PRO A 55 -2.15 10.90 -10.04
C PRO A 55 -2.81 9.73 -10.77
N ILE A 56 -3.64 8.91 -10.10
CA ILE A 56 -4.38 7.84 -10.78
C ILE A 56 -5.42 8.43 -11.74
N ALA A 57 -6.13 9.48 -11.35
CA ALA A 57 -7.10 10.16 -12.21
C ALA A 57 -6.44 10.85 -13.41
N LEU A 58 -5.23 11.39 -13.23
CA LEU A 58 -4.49 12.07 -14.29
C LEU A 58 -3.76 11.12 -15.25
N LEU A 59 -3.27 9.97 -14.76
CA LEU A 59 -2.34 9.10 -15.51
C LEU A 59 -2.86 7.68 -15.74
N GLY A 60 -3.76 7.19 -14.89
CA GLY A 60 -4.08 5.76 -14.78
C GLY A 60 -5.21 5.26 -15.66
N GLU A 61 -6.05 6.14 -16.20
CA GLU A 61 -7.21 5.76 -17.02
C GLU A 61 -8.01 4.62 -16.31
N THR A 62 -8.55 3.64 -17.05
CA THR A 62 -9.23 2.47 -16.45
C THR A 62 -8.24 1.50 -15.80
N THR A 63 -7.04 1.37 -16.33
CA THR A 63 -6.01 0.43 -15.86
C THR A 63 -5.57 0.69 -14.42
N GLY A 64 -5.40 1.96 -14.04
CA GLY A 64 -4.97 2.36 -12.71
C GLY A 64 -5.98 2.00 -11.62
N ILE A 65 -7.28 1.97 -11.95
CA ILE A 65 -8.34 1.54 -11.03
C ILE A 65 -8.26 0.02 -10.80
N VAL A 66 -8.00 -0.76 -11.84
CA VAL A 66 -7.82 -2.21 -11.73
C VAL A 66 -6.55 -2.53 -10.92
N MET A 67 -5.45 -1.82 -11.19
CA MET A 67 -4.21 -1.92 -10.41
C MET A 67 -4.42 -1.60 -8.92
N LEU A 68 -5.21 -0.55 -8.61
CA LEU A 68 -5.55 -0.20 -7.22
C LEU A 68 -6.28 -1.36 -6.53
N GLY A 69 -7.25 -1.98 -7.20
CA GLY A 69 -7.97 -3.15 -6.68
C GLY A 69 -7.02 -4.30 -6.31
N GLY A 70 -6.12 -4.67 -7.24
CA GLY A 70 -5.11 -5.70 -6.99
C GLY A 70 -4.18 -5.35 -5.82
N THR A 71 -3.71 -4.11 -5.77
CA THR A 71 -2.85 -3.62 -4.68
C THR A 71 -3.53 -3.70 -3.31
N VAL A 72 -4.80 -3.30 -3.21
CA VAL A 72 -5.55 -3.36 -1.94
C VAL A 72 -5.71 -4.81 -1.48
N ILE A 73 -6.04 -5.73 -2.40
CA ILE A 73 -6.17 -7.17 -2.07
C ILE A 73 -4.84 -7.70 -1.51
N VAL A 74 -3.72 -7.44 -2.18
CA VAL A 74 -2.40 -7.89 -1.73
C VAL A 74 -2.03 -7.28 -0.37
N THR A 75 -2.33 -5.99 -0.16
CA THR A 75 -2.08 -5.31 1.12
C THR A 75 -2.85 -5.97 2.27
N LEU A 76 -4.13 -6.32 2.04
CA LEU A 76 -4.95 -7.02 3.05
C LEU A 76 -4.45 -8.44 3.33
N ILE A 77 -3.98 -9.16 2.30
CA ILE A 77 -3.34 -10.47 2.48
C ILE A 77 -2.10 -10.33 3.36
N ILE A 78 -1.23 -9.37 3.08
CA ILE A 78 -0.03 -9.10 3.89
C ILE A 78 -0.41 -8.74 5.33
N LEU A 79 -1.44 -7.92 5.53
CA LEU A 79 -1.95 -7.58 6.87
C LEU A 79 -2.35 -8.84 7.66
N ILE A 80 -3.10 -9.75 7.05
CA ILE A 80 -3.57 -10.98 7.69
C ILE A 80 -2.37 -11.88 8.05
N ILE A 81 -1.45 -12.08 7.09
CA ILE A 81 -0.25 -12.90 7.30
C ILE A 81 0.62 -12.32 8.42
N SER A 82 0.81 -11.00 8.43
CA SER A 82 1.68 -10.33 9.40
C SER A 82 1.11 -10.40 10.82
N ASN A 83 -0.20 -10.17 10.97
CA ASN A 83 -0.85 -10.32 12.26
C ASN A 83 -0.80 -11.76 12.79
N ARG A 84 -0.95 -12.77 11.92
CA ARG A 84 -0.89 -14.18 12.32
C ARG A 84 0.53 -14.67 12.63
N SER A 85 1.51 -14.23 11.85
CA SER A 85 2.88 -14.77 11.92
C SER A 85 3.77 -14.01 12.88
N PHE A 86 3.57 -12.70 13.00
CA PHE A 86 4.45 -11.81 13.78
C PHE A 86 3.72 -11.09 14.92
N GLY A 87 2.41 -11.29 15.09
CA GLY A 87 1.60 -10.58 16.08
C GLY A 87 1.36 -9.11 15.74
N GLY A 88 1.66 -8.68 14.51
CA GLY A 88 1.49 -7.30 14.05
C GLY A 88 2.34 -6.98 12.82
N ILE A 89 2.53 -5.70 12.54
CA ILE A 89 3.34 -5.17 11.45
C ILE A 89 4.70 -4.76 11.99
N THR A 90 5.77 -5.31 11.40
CA THR A 90 7.17 -4.93 11.65
C THR A 90 7.65 -3.91 10.60
N GLY A 91 8.85 -3.34 10.80
CA GLY A 91 9.50 -2.52 9.76
C GLY A 91 9.77 -3.29 8.47
N ASP A 92 10.18 -4.56 8.59
CA ASP A 92 10.44 -5.42 7.43
C ASP A 92 9.17 -5.76 6.65
N VAL A 93 8.04 -5.94 7.35
CA VAL A 93 6.73 -6.11 6.72
C VAL A 93 6.35 -4.86 5.93
N LEU A 94 6.59 -3.65 6.46
CA LEU A 94 6.34 -2.42 5.72
C LEU A 94 7.22 -2.32 4.47
N GLY A 95 8.52 -2.60 4.59
CA GLY A 95 9.44 -2.63 3.45
C GLY A 95 9.01 -3.65 2.39
N SER A 96 8.68 -4.87 2.83
CA SER A 96 8.19 -5.93 1.95
C SER A 96 6.86 -5.56 1.27
N THR A 97 5.99 -4.83 1.97
CA THR A 97 4.72 -4.35 1.40
C THR A 97 4.97 -3.43 0.22
N ASN A 98 5.94 -2.51 0.30
CA ASN A 98 6.30 -1.64 -0.81
C ASN A 98 6.70 -2.45 -2.05
N GLU A 99 7.57 -3.44 -1.88
CA GLU A 99 8.07 -4.26 -2.99
C GLU A 99 6.99 -5.18 -3.57
N LEU A 100 6.24 -5.89 -2.73
CA LEU A 100 5.21 -6.85 -3.16
C LEU A 100 4.03 -6.16 -3.84
N THR A 101 3.59 -5.01 -3.35
CA THR A 101 2.46 -4.29 -3.95
C THR A 101 2.85 -3.57 -5.23
N ARG A 102 4.08 -3.08 -5.34
CA ARG A 102 4.64 -2.58 -6.61
C ARG A 102 4.69 -3.70 -7.66
N LEU A 103 5.22 -4.87 -7.30
CA LEU A 103 5.28 -6.02 -8.20
C LEU A 103 3.88 -6.50 -8.60
N ALA A 104 2.95 -6.60 -7.64
CA ALA A 104 1.58 -7.03 -7.91
C ALA A 104 0.83 -6.07 -8.84
N SER A 105 0.94 -4.76 -8.62
CA SER A 105 0.31 -3.76 -9.49
C SER A 105 0.88 -3.80 -10.91
N LEU A 106 2.19 -3.99 -11.07
CA LEU A 106 2.81 -4.18 -12.38
C LEU A 106 2.36 -5.49 -13.04
N MET A 107 2.22 -6.59 -12.29
CA MET A 107 1.66 -7.84 -12.83
C MET A 107 0.23 -7.66 -13.34
N VAL A 108 -0.61 -6.93 -12.59
CA VAL A 108 -1.97 -6.58 -13.04
C VAL A 108 -1.93 -5.77 -14.33
N PHE A 109 -1.05 -4.77 -14.40
CA PHE A 109 -0.88 -3.96 -15.62
C PHE A 109 -0.45 -4.79 -16.83
N VAL A 110 0.53 -5.69 -16.67
CA VAL A 110 1.02 -6.56 -17.78
C VAL A 110 -0.03 -7.58 -18.23
N SER A 111 -1.03 -7.88 -17.39
CA SER A 111 -2.09 -8.84 -17.68
C SER A 111 -3.32 -8.21 -18.37
N LEU A 112 -3.33 -6.89 -18.56
CA LEU A 112 -4.37 -6.11 -19.24
C LEU A 112 -3.92 -5.74 -20.66
#